data_AF-A0A383E9J2-F1
#
_entry.id   AF-A0A383E9J2-F1
#
_cell.length_a   1.000
_cell.length_b   1.000
_cell.length_c   1.000
_cell.angle_alpha   90.00
_cell.angle_beta   90.00
_cell.angle_gamma   90.00
#
_symmetry.space_group_name_H-M   'P 1'
#
loop_
_entity.id
_entity.type
_entity.pdbx_description
1 polymer ?
#
loop_
_entity_poly.entity_id
_entity_poly.type
_entity_poly.pdbx_seq_one_letter_code
_entity_poly.pdbx_strand_id
1 'polypeptide(L)'
;QELENNSDVTLIASSTETKYQIFKYKNHAYGIQFHIEVKKTTVGEWGCVPEYKSALEKQLGEGALEKFDKDSQKHMPLMNNYSEILYENFKKLIK
;
A
#
# COMPACT_ATOMS: atom_id res chain seq x y z
N GLN A 1 -16.60 -5.05 -6.37
CA GLN A 1 -17.78 -5.80 -5.90
C GLN A 1 -17.99 -6.86 -6.96
N GLU A 2 -17.50 -8.10 -6.89
CA GLU A 2 -17.64 -9.15 -5.86
C GLU A 2 -16.42 -10.08 -5.97
N LEU A 3 -15.28 -9.74 -5.35
CA LEU A 3 -14.08 -10.58 -5.45
C LEU A 3 -14.27 -11.92 -4.71
N GLU A 4 -15.19 -11.94 -3.75
CA GLU A 4 -15.57 -13.06 -2.90
C GLU A 4 -16.31 -14.19 -3.64
N ASN A 5 -17.03 -13.86 -4.70
CA ASN A 5 -17.79 -14.83 -5.49
C ASN A 5 -17.01 -15.32 -6.72
N ASN A 6 -15.84 -14.76 -6.97
CA ASN A 6 -15.05 -15.07 -8.15
C ASN A 6 -14.04 -16.20 -7.86
N SER A 7 -14.32 -17.40 -8.38
CA SER A 7 -13.45 -18.58 -8.20
C SER A 7 -12.06 -18.43 -8.84
N ASP A 8 -11.87 -17.45 -9.73
CA ASP A 8 -10.58 -17.15 -10.35
C ASP A 8 -9.69 -16.25 -9.48
N VAL A 9 -10.22 -15.74 -8.37
CA VAL A 9 -9.50 -14.88 -7.41
C VAL A 9 -8.97 -15.70 -6.25
N THR A 10 -7.67 -15.62 -6.02
CA THR A 10 -7.00 -16.18 -4.83
C THR A 10 -6.62 -15.05 -3.89
N LEU A 11 -7.13 -15.10 -2.66
CA LEU A 11 -6.71 -14.18 -1.58
C LEU A 11 -5.29 -14.56 -1.11
N ILE A 12 -4.40 -13.58 -1.03
CA ILE A 12 -3.01 -13.75 -0.58
C ILE A 12 -2.78 -13.10 0.78
N ALA A 13 -3.30 -11.88 0.98
CA ALA A 13 -3.15 -11.15 2.23
C ALA A 13 -4.42 -10.36 2.58
N SER A 14 -4.69 -10.27 3.87
CA SER A 14 -5.83 -9.55 4.46
C SER A 14 -5.39 -8.74 5.68
N SER A 15 -6.28 -7.86 6.13
CA SER A 15 -6.17 -7.08 7.37
C SER A 15 -7.54 -6.99 8.04
N THR A 16 -7.61 -6.47 9.26
CA THR A 16 -8.89 -6.23 9.96
C THR A 16 -9.81 -5.30 9.16
N GLU A 17 -9.25 -4.23 8.58
CA GLU A 17 -10.03 -3.19 7.88
C GLU A 17 -10.33 -3.54 6.43
N THR A 18 -9.53 -4.41 5.81
CA THR A 18 -9.67 -4.72 4.37
C THR A 18 -9.31 -6.17 4.11
N LYS A 19 -10.30 -6.94 3.62
CA LYS A 19 -10.15 -8.37 3.32
C LYS A 19 -9.17 -8.63 2.18
N TYR A 20 -9.19 -7.82 1.12
CA TYR A 20 -8.37 -8.02 -0.08
C TYR A 20 -7.19 -7.04 -0.11
N GLN A 21 -6.19 -7.25 0.75
CA GLN A 21 -4.97 -6.43 0.70
C GLN A 21 -4.07 -6.84 -0.47
N ILE A 22 -3.90 -8.15 -0.68
CA ILE A 22 -3.26 -8.71 -1.87
C ILE A 22 -4.11 -9.86 -2.36
N PHE A 23 -4.37 -9.89 -3.67
CA PHE A 23 -5.01 -11.02 -4.32
C PHE A 23 -4.38 -11.28 -5.70
N LYS A 24 -4.64 -12.46 -6.23
CA LYS A 24 -4.20 -12.88 -7.56
C LYS A 24 -5.41 -13.28 -8.39
N TYR A 25 -5.42 -12.88 -9.65
CA TYR A 25 -6.39 -13.32 -10.65
C TYR A 25 -5.74 -14.34 -11.59
N LYS A 26 -6.16 -15.61 -11.48
CA LYS A 26 -5.57 -16.76 -12.19
C LYS A 26 -4.04 -16.78 -12.07
N ASN A 27 -3.33 -16.88 -13.19
CA ASN A 27 -1.89 -16.72 -13.32
C ASN A 27 -1.53 -15.45 -14.10
N HIS A 28 -2.44 -14.49 -14.21
CA HIS A 28 -2.31 -13.34 -15.11
C HIS A 28 -2.00 -12.04 -14.40
N ALA A 29 -2.58 -11.81 -13.22
CA ALA A 29 -2.48 -10.52 -12.55
C ALA A 29 -2.48 -10.65 -11.03
N TYR A 30 -1.89 -9.65 -10.38
CA TYR A 30 -1.93 -9.44 -8.94
C TYR A 30 -2.49 -8.05 -8.66
N GLY A 31 -3.35 -7.95 -7.65
CA GLY A 31 -3.83 -6.68 -7.11
C GLY A 31 -3.23 -6.46 -5.72
N ILE A 32 -2.76 -5.24 -5.47
CA ILE A 32 -2.24 -4.79 -4.17
C ILE A 32 -2.98 -3.50 -3.82
N GLN A 33 -3.62 -3.45 -2.65
CA GLN A 33 -4.44 -2.32 -2.22
C GLN A 33 -3.62 -1.18 -1.61
N PHE A 34 -2.48 -1.49 -1.01
CA PHE A 34 -1.61 -0.52 -0.34
C PHE A 34 -0.39 -0.16 -1.18
N HIS A 35 0.23 0.98 -0.85
CA HIS A 35 1.42 1.47 -1.53
C HIS A 35 2.68 0.89 -0.89
N ILE A 36 3.17 -0.23 -1.42
CA ILE A 36 4.43 -0.84 -1.00
C ILE A 36 5.65 -0.09 -1.56
N GLU A 37 5.45 0.66 -2.64
CA GLU A 37 6.46 1.34 -3.45
C GLU A 37 6.83 2.75 -2.96
N VAL A 38 6.29 3.17 -1.80
CA VAL A 38 6.53 4.51 -1.26
C VAL A 38 8.01 4.75 -0.99
N LYS A 39 8.43 6.00 -1.20
CA LYS A 39 9.80 6.46 -0.94
C LYS A 39 9.81 7.37 0.28
N LYS A 40 11.02 7.63 0.78
CA LYS A 40 11.30 8.62 1.82
C LYS A 40 10.67 9.99 1.53
N THR A 41 10.59 10.39 0.28
CA THR A 41 10.07 11.71 -0.11
C THR A 41 8.56 11.74 -0.35
N THR A 42 7.92 10.57 -0.49
CA THR A 42 6.54 10.49 -0.99
C THR A 42 5.53 11.22 -0.11
N VAL A 43 5.59 11.04 1.21
CA VAL A 43 4.65 11.72 2.12
C VAL A 43 4.92 13.22 2.17
N GLY A 44 6.18 13.64 2.17
CA GLY A 44 6.56 15.05 2.11
C GLY A 44 6.06 15.72 0.83
N GLU A 45 6.20 15.06 -0.33
CA GLU A 45 5.70 15.53 -1.63
C GLU A 45 4.17 15.67 -1.62
N TRP A 46 3.44 14.72 -1.03
CA TRP A 46 1.99 14.83 -0.84
C TRP A 46 1.60 15.99 0.08
N GLY A 47 2.41 16.24 1.12
CA GLY A 47 2.21 17.36 2.03
C GLY A 47 2.34 18.74 1.39
N CYS A 48 3.03 18.85 0.24
CA CYS A 48 3.12 20.09 -0.53
C CYS A 48 1.82 20.42 -1.29
N VAL A 49 0.86 19.48 -1.36
CA VAL A 49 -0.46 19.69 -1.97
C VAL A 49 -1.46 20.08 -0.88
N PRO A 50 -1.94 21.33 -0.83
CA PRO A 50 -2.82 21.81 0.24
C PRO A 50 -4.08 20.96 0.41
N GLU A 51 -4.67 20.51 -0.71
CA GLU A 51 -5.88 19.68 -0.73
C GLU A 51 -5.64 18.31 -0.08
N TYR A 52 -4.43 17.75 -0.26
CA TYR A 52 -4.06 16.49 0.36
C TYR A 52 -3.91 16.66 1.88
N LYS A 53 -3.20 17.70 2.33
CA LYS A 53 -3.10 18.03 3.75
C LYS A 53 -4.49 18.19 4.37
N SER A 54 -5.35 19.02 3.77
CA SER A 54 -6.70 19.26 4.28
C SER A 54 -7.56 18.00 4.29
N ALA A 55 -7.49 17.15 3.26
CA ALA A 55 -8.21 15.90 3.23
C ALA A 55 -7.73 14.93 4.33
N LEU A 56 -6.41 14.83 4.52
CA LEU A 56 -5.80 13.97 5.52
C LEU A 56 -6.16 14.42 6.94
N GLU A 57 -6.08 15.72 7.24
CA GLU A 57 -6.44 16.26 8.55
C GLU A 57 -7.95 16.17 8.82
N LYS A 58 -8.79 16.33 7.80
CA LYS A 58 -10.24 16.10 7.92
C LYS A 58 -10.57 14.65 8.27
N GLN A 59 -9.81 13.69 7.74
CA GLN A 59 -10.07 12.27 7.94
C GLN A 59 -9.42 11.71 9.22
N LEU A 60 -8.22 12.18 9.58
CA LEU A 60 -7.39 11.59 10.64
C LEU A 60 -7.11 12.55 11.81
N GLY A 61 -7.56 13.80 11.73
CA GLY A 61 -7.39 14.83 12.75
C GLY A 61 -6.24 15.79 12.48
N GLU A 62 -6.21 16.89 13.23
CA GLU A 62 -5.16 17.90 13.16
C GLU A 62 -3.77 17.28 13.43
N GLY A 63 -2.76 17.66 12.65
CA GLY A 63 -1.41 17.11 12.75
C GLY A 63 -1.21 15.72 12.13
N ALA A 64 -2.24 15.18 11.47
CA ALA A 64 -2.15 13.87 10.82
C ALA A 64 -1.03 13.77 9.78
N LEU A 65 -0.78 14.83 9.01
CA LEU A 65 0.29 14.84 8.00
C LEU A 65 1.68 14.71 8.63
N GLU A 66 1.94 15.47 9.69
CA GLU A 66 3.23 15.44 10.38
C GLU A 66 3.47 14.08 11.05
N LYS A 67 2.42 13.53 11.70
CA LYS A 67 2.49 12.19 12.28
C LYS A 67 2.76 11.14 11.19
N PHE A 68 2.02 11.22 10.08
CA PHE A 68 2.16 10.27 8.98
C PHE A 68 3.54 10.34 8.33
N ASP A 69 4.09 11.53 8.14
CA ASP A 69 5.47 11.68 7.65
C ASP A 69 6.45 11.02 8.62
N LYS A 70 6.42 11.36 9.91
CA LYS A 70 7.31 10.77 10.93
C LYS A 70 7.22 9.24 10.98
N ASP A 71 6.01 8.69 10.97
CA ASP A 71 5.79 7.25 10.98
C ASP A 71 6.32 6.60 9.69
N SER A 72 6.09 7.22 8.52
CA SER A 72 6.62 6.73 7.26
C SER A 72 8.15 6.70 7.24
N GLN A 73 8.82 7.74 7.76
CA GLN A 73 10.28 7.80 7.88
C GLN A 73 10.81 6.70 8.80
N LYS A 74 10.15 6.50 9.94
CA LYS A 74 10.52 5.48 10.93
C LYS A 74 10.45 4.06 10.36
N HIS A 75 9.42 3.79 9.54
CA HIS A 75 9.18 2.45 9.00
C HIS A 75 9.79 2.21 7.60
N MET A 76 10.33 3.25 6.96
CA MET A 76 10.91 3.20 5.61
C MET A 76 11.92 2.05 5.40
N PRO A 77 12.84 1.73 6.33
CA PRO A 77 13.76 0.60 6.14
C PRO A 77 13.03 -0.75 5.99
N LEU A 78 11.95 -0.97 6.76
CA LEU A 78 11.14 -2.18 6.65
C LEU A 78 10.31 -2.19 5.37
N MET A 79 9.74 -1.05 4.99
CA MET A 79 8.99 -0.92 3.74
C MET A 79 9.86 -1.24 2.51
N ASN A 80 11.09 -0.71 2.47
CA ASN A 80 12.04 -1.01 1.41
C ASN A 80 12.36 -2.53 1.34
N ASN A 81 12.61 -3.16 2.48
CA ASN A 81 12.87 -4.60 2.55
C ASN A 81 11.66 -5.42 2.05
N TYR A 82 10.44 -5.05 2.46
CA TYR A 82 9.23 -5.73 1.99
C TYR A 82 8.97 -5.51 0.50
N SER A 83 9.24 -4.30 -0.02
CA SER A 83 9.16 -4.00 -1.44
C SER A 83 10.15 -4.86 -2.24
N GLU A 84 11.38 -5.01 -1.76
CA GLU A 84 12.40 -5.84 -2.41
C GLU A 84 12.00 -7.31 -2.43
N ILE A 85 11.56 -7.87 -1.29
CA ILE A 85 11.08 -9.26 -1.21
C ILE A 85 9.91 -9.49 -2.17
N LEU A 86 8.94 -8.58 -2.20
CA LEU A 86 7.77 -8.68 -3.08
C LEU A 86 8.21 -8.66 -4.55
N TYR A 87 9.07 -7.72 -4.92
CA TYR A 87 9.54 -7.56 -6.29
C TYR A 87 10.40 -8.74 -6.76
N GLU A 88 11.33 -9.22 -5.95
CA GLU A 88 12.16 -10.38 -6.29
C GLU A 88 11.35 -11.67 -6.40
N ASN A 89 10.32 -11.84 -5.55
CA ASN A 89 9.40 -12.96 -5.69
C ASN A 89 8.55 -12.83 -6.96
N PHE A 90 8.09 -11.63 -7.30
CA PHE A 90 7.34 -11.39 -8.53
C PHE A 90 8.20 -11.69 -9.77
N LYS A 91 9.45 -11.21 -9.81
CA LYS A 91 10.39 -11.47 -10.91
C LYS A 91 10.58 -12.96 -11.19
N LYS A 92 10.66 -13.80 -10.15
CA LYS A 92 10.79 -15.27 -10.30
C LYS A 92 9.59 -15.92 -10.99
N LEU A 93 8.45 -15.25 -11.04
CA LEU A 93 7.22 -15.73 -11.70
C LEU A 93 7.16 -15.31 -13.17
N ILE A 94 7.91 -14.28 -13.56
CA ILE A 94 8.00 -13.81 -14.94
C ILE A 94 9.04 -14.65 -15.68
N LYS A 95 8.64 -15.24 -16.80
CA LYS A 95 9.50 -16.03 -17.69
C LYS A 95 10.03 -15.17 -18.82
#